data_AF-A0AA88YJN2-F1
#
_entry.id   AF-A0AA88YJN2-F1
#
_cell.length_a   1.000
_cell.length_b   1.000
_cell.length_c   1.000
_cell.angle_alpha   90.00
_cell.angle_beta   90.00
_cell.angle_gamma   90.00
#
_symmetry.space_group_name_H-M   'P 1'
#
loop_
_entity.id
_entity.type
_entity.pdbx_description
1 polymer ?
#
loop_
_entity_poly.entity_id
_entity_poly.type
_entity_poly.pdbx_seq_one_letter_code
_entity_poly.pdbx_strand_id
1 'polypeptide(L)'
;MSEEQKPEQADDIKEEDKAKFELYIKASLIDGGKKGSCPICQQWFMIAFLLAEEDDCAFKVFTVQANTPPQSYTKMTLSKTFPVVLGLGGKNNDGADITDMVYDSFDEVEQFFESVNKTCPKLKRTQQVNALPLKVFADLYKDFKLFLQNEYSDGKKLLQDLEKINDFLEEQEQPFLTGPSLTYADCSLLPKLQHIRIAGKHYRNFDIPREMQFIWRYLDNGYNSEAFSFTMPTDQDIVQQYEQIAVKGKSVKGRPTLQKQTITCTVPDGYLTVNGEQNGDQQEAEQQQQEELEQRNEQQEVEEQEVEEQEVQEQEVEEQEAEEQEAEEQQQNGEQQDKEQQEQQNGEQEEQHEQQETEQQETEQQETEQHETEQQEAEQQDEQEAKQQEDGVETK
;
A
#
# COMPACT_ATOMS: atom_id res chain seq x y z
N MET A 1 -33.39 -18.27 -46.06
CA MET A 1 -33.80 -18.12 -44.64
C MET A 1 -32.71 -18.79 -43.83
N SER A 2 -31.54 -18.16 -43.78
CA SER A 2 -30.43 -18.55 -42.91
C SER A 2 -30.70 -17.90 -41.56
N GLU A 3 -30.96 -18.71 -40.54
CA GLU A 3 -31.09 -18.24 -39.16
C GLU A 3 -29.77 -17.63 -38.74
N GLU A 4 -29.78 -16.31 -38.49
CA GLU A 4 -28.74 -15.61 -37.74
C GLU A 4 -28.66 -16.23 -36.34
N GLN A 5 -27.56 -16.90 -36.05
CA GLN A 5 -27.20 -17.25 -34.69
C GLN A 5 -26.82 -15.96 -33.95
N LYS A 6 -27.65 -15.62 -32.96
CA LYS A 6 -27.41 -14.56 -31.98
C LYS A 6 -26.14 -14.91 -31.17
N PRO A 7 -25.26 -13.95 -30.84
CA PRO A 7 -24.08 -14.22 -30.04
C PRO A 7 -24.47 -14.72 -28.64
N GLU A 8 -23.76 -15.75 -28.17
CA GLU A 8 -23.80 -16.25 -26.79
C GLU A 8 -23.54 -15.10 -25.83
N GLN A 9 -24.45 -14.89 -24.87
CA GLN A 9 -24.24 -13.94 -23.76
C GLN A 9 -23.07 -14.44 -22.92
N ALA A 10 -22.07 -13.58 -22.71
CA ALA A 10 -21.07 -13.82 -21.66
C ALA A 10 -21.84 -13.95 -20.33
N ASP A 11 -21.53 -14.98 -19.54
CA ASP A 11 -22.09 -15.13 -18.20
C ASP A 11 -21.58 -13.95 -17.36
N ASP A 12 -22.46 -12.99 -17.03
CA ASP A 12 -22.12 -11.85 -16.17
C ASP A 12 -21.49 -12.36 -14.86
N ILE A 13 -20.31 -11.82 -14.50
CA ILE A 13 -19.67 -12.13 -13.22
C ILE A 13 -20.60 -11.66 -12.11
N LYS A 14 -20.94 -12.55 -11.18
CA LYS A 14 -21.74 -12.14 -10.02
C LYS A 14 -20.98 -11.07 -9.25
N GLU A 15 -21.66 -9.99 -8.87
CA GLU A 15 -21.07 -8.88 -8.10
C GLU A 15 -20.34 -9.32 -6.81
N GLU A 16 -20.80 -10.40 -6.18
CA GLU A 16 -20.16 -11.00 -4.99
C GLU A 16 -18.83 -11.71 -5.29
N ASP A 17 -18.62 -12.13 -6.54
CA ASP A 17 -17.41 -12.82 -7.00
C ASP A 17 -16.42 -11.85 -7.69
N LYS A 18 -16.83 -10.61 -7.98
CA LYS A 18 -15.99 -9.57 -8.60
C LYS A 18 -14.86 -9.16 -7.65
N ALA A 19 -13.61 -9.22 -8.13
CA ALA A 19 -12.45 -8.92 -7.31
C ALA A 19 -12.42 -7.44 -6.93
N LYS A 20 -12.25 -7.14 -5.65
CA LYS A 20 -12.12 -5.79 -5.09
C LYS A 20 -10.77 -5.69 -4.39
N PHE A 21 -9.98 -4.68 -4.70
CA PHE A 21 -8.64 -4.56 -4.14
C PHE A 21 -8.12 -3.11 -4.12
N GLU A 22 -7.06 -2.91 -3.36
CA GLU A 22 -6.29 -1.66 -3.34
C GLU A 22 -4.93 -1.91 -3.98
N LEU A 23 -4.50 -0.98 -4.83
CA LEU A 23 -3.20 -1.00 -5.49
C LEU A 23 -2.33 0.12 -4.93
N TYR A 24 -1.30 -0.25 -4.19
CA TYR A 24 -0.33 0.67 -3.61
C TYR A 24 0.84 0.87 -4.57
N ILE A 25 1.00 2.09 -5.08
CA ILE A 25 2.06 2.48 -6.00
C ILE A 25 3.04 3.43 -5.34
N LYS A 26 4.25 3.57 -5.91
CA LYS A 26 5.20 4.58 -5.42
C LYS A 26 4.63 5.98 -5.67
N ALA A 27 4.67 6.82 -4.64
CA ALA A 27 4.41 8.26 -4.76
C ALA A 27 5.51 8.97 -5.56
N SER A 28 5.17 10.15 -6.06
CA SER A 28 6.10 11.09 -6.68
C SER A 28 7.21 11.47 -5.68
N LEU A 29 8.41 11.70 -6.21
CA LEU A 29 9.56 12.16 -5.41
C LEU A 29 9.53 13.68 -5.20
N ILE A 30 8.60 14.37 -5.86
CA ILE A 30 8.42 15.82 -5.84
C ILE A 30 7.21 16.17 -4.98
N ASP A 31 6.09 15.47 -5.18
CA ASP A 31 4.82 15.67 -4.51
C ASP A 31 4.30 14.34 -3.96
N GLY A 32 4.26 14.22 -2.63
CA GLY A 32 3.98 12.95 -1.96
C GLY A 32 2.57 12.40 -2.16
N GLY A 33 1.62 13.24 -2.57
CA GLY A 33 0.23 12.84 -2.85
C GLY A 33 0.00 12.38 -4.30
N LYS A 34 0.98 12.56 -5.20
CA LYS A 34 0.83 12.24 -6.63
C LYS A 34 1.47 10.91 -7.00
N LYS A 35 0.99 10.30 -8.09
CA LYS A 35 1.57 9.09 -8.70
C LYS A 35 3.05 9.29 -9.07
N GLY A 36 3.90 8.36 -8.65
CA GLY A 36 5.34 8.38 -8.96
C GLY A 36 5.70 7.66 -10.25
N SER A 37 6.94 7.83 -10.69
CA SER A 37 7.41 7.35 -12.00
C SER A 37 7.90 5.89 -12.02
N CYS A 38 7.35 5.00 -11.20
CA CYS A 38 7.83 3.61 -11.19
C CYS A 38 7.25 2.82 -12.38
N PRO A 39 8.06 2.35 -13.37
CA PRO A 39 7.49 1.77 -14.60
C PRO A 39 6.69 0.48 -14.35
N ILE A 40 7.07 -0.29 -13.32
CA ILE A 40 6.34 -1.49 -12.95
C ILE A 40 5.06 -1.20 -12.16
N CYS A 41 5.02 -0.11 -11.39
CA CYS A 41 3.75 0.37 -10.81
C CYS A 41 2.80 0.80 -11.92
N GLN A 42 3.29 1.58 -12.90
CA GLN A 42 2.48 1.97 -14.05
C GLN A 42 1.97 0.75 -14.84
N GLN A 43 2.83 -0.25 -15.10
CA GLN A 43 2.41 -1.49 -15.77
C GLN A 43 1.20 -2.14 -15.08
N TRP A 44 1.25 -2.31 -13.77
CA TRP A 44 0.17 -2.97 -13.03
C TRP A 44 -1.07 -2.08 -12.87
N PHE A 45 -0.89 -0.76 -12.80
CA PHE A 45 -2.01 0.19 -12.83
C PHE A 45 -2.72 0.14 -14.19
N MET A 46 -1.99 0.10 -15.31
CA MET A 46 -2.59 -0.11 -16.63
C MET A 46 -3.38 -1.42 -16.70
N ILE A 47 -2.84 -2.52 -16.16
CA ILE A 47 -3.53 -3.81 -16.15
C ILE A 47 -4.80 -3.76 -15.27
N ALA A 48 -4.73 -3.15 -14.08
CA ALA A 48 -5.89 -2.95 -13.22
C ALA A 48 -7.00 -2.14 -13.93
N PHE A 49 -6.61 -1.05 -14.62
CA PHE A 49 -7.52 -0.22 -15.41
C PHE A 49 -8.23 -1.04 -16.48
N LEU A 50 -7.48 -1.77 -17.31
CA LEU A 50 -8.04 -2.58 -18.40
C LEU A 50 -8.93 -3.73 -17.90
N LEU A 51 -8.63 -4.31 -16.73
CA LEU A 51 -9.48 -5.33 -16.12
C LEU A 51 -10.78 -4.74 -15.57
N ALA A 52 -10.73 -3.52 -15.03
CA ALA A 52 -11.93 -2.83 -14.56
C ALA A 52 -12.85 -2.41 -15.72
N GLU A 53 -12.29 -2.01 -16.87
CA GLU A 53 -13.07 -1.74 -18.10
C GLU A 53 -13.85 -2.96 -18.59
N GLU A 54 -13.30 -4.16 -18.36
CA GLU A 54 -13.88 -5.44 -18.76
C GLU A 54 -14.71 -6.08 -17.62
N ASP A 55 -15.00 -5.29 -16.58
CA ASP A 55 -15.82 -5.64 -15.42
C ASP A 55 -15.27 -6.80 -14.54
N ASP A 56 -14.02 -7.20 -14.74
CA ASP A 56 -13.38 -8.28 -13.97
C ASP A 56 -13.13 -7.90 -12.50
N CYS A 57 -12.89 -6.60 -12.25
CA CYS A 57 -12.54 -6.09 -10.93
C CYS A 57 -13.01 -4.65 -10.67
N ALA A 58 -12.92 -4.23 -9.41
CA ALA A 58 -12.98 -2.84 -8.98
C ALA A 58 -11.79 -2.57 -8.06
N PHE A 59 -11.17 -1.40 -8.16
CA PHE A 59 -9.98 -1.11 -7.38
C PHE A 59 -9.85 0.36 -7.01
N LYS A 60 -9.07 0.60 -5.96
CA LYS A 60 -8.57 1.93 -5.57
C LYS A 60 -7.05 1.97 -5.72
N VAL A 61 -6.49 3.16 -5.93
CA VAL A 61 -5.04 3.36 -6.01
C VAL A 61 -4.59 4.30 -4.92
N PHE A 62 -3.56 3.88 -4.18
CA PHE A 62 -2.93 4.68 -3.14
C PHE A 62 -1.47 4.93 -3.46
N THR A 63 -0.98 6.14 -3.22
CA THR A 63 0.42 6.50 -3.42
C THR A 63 1.19 6.43 -2.10
N VAL A 64 2.36 5.79 -2.13
CA VAL A 64 3.18 5.58 -0.94
C VAL A 64 4.58 6.16 -1.12
N GLN A 65 4.97 7.07 -0.23
CA GLN A 65 6.34 7.57 -0.16
C GLN A 65 7.27 6.47 0.35
N ALA A 66 7.98 5.80 -0.55
CA ALA A 66 8.80 4.62 -0.22
C ALA A 66 9.87 4.84 0.87
N ASN A 67 10.34 6.07 1.07
CA ASN A 67 11.32 6.42 2.11
C ASN A 67 10.68 6.77 3.46
N THR A 68 9.39 7.09 3.47
CA THR A 68 8.64 7.50 4.65
C THR A 68 7.19 7.00 4.50
N PRO A 69 6.98 5.67 4.47
CA PRO A 69 5.66 5.11 4.30
C PRO A 69 4.78 5.44 5.51
N PRO A 70 3.46 5.65 5.33
CA PRO A 70 2.54 5.91 6.42
C PRO A 70 2.39 4.68 7.33
N GLN A 71 1.97 4.90 8.57
CA GLN A 71 1.86 3.82 9.56
C GLN A 71 0.87 2.73 9.13
N SER A 72 -0.27 3.11 8.55
CA SER A 72 -1.26 2.21 7.97
C SER A 72 -0.63 1.21 7.00
N TYR A 73 0.18 1.70 6.06
CA TYR A 73 0.93 0.85 5.12
C TYR A 73 1.94 -0.06 5.83
N THR A 74 2.70 0.46 6.80
CA THR A 74 3.72 -0.35 7.50
C THR A 74 3.13 -1.42 8.42
N LYS A 75 1.89 -1.25 8.88
CA LYS A 75 1.13 -2.27 9.61
C LYS A 75 0.68 -3.39 8.66
N MET A 76 0.31 -3.04 7.43
CA MET A 76 -0.10 -3.99 6.38
C MET A 76 1.07 -4.82 5.84
N THR A 77 2.19 -4.18 5.49
CA THR A 77 3.38 -4.86 4.95
C THR A 77 4.68 -4.17 5.36
N LEU A 78 5.74 -4.98 5.54
CA LEU A 78 7.12 -4.50 5.73
C LEU A 78 7.91 -4.44 4.42
N SER A 79 7.27 -4.75 3.30
CA SER A 79 7.88 -4.78 1.99
C SER A 79 8.36 -3.39 1.55
N LYS A 80 9.53 -3.38 0.92
CA LYS A 80 10.10 -2.19 0.26
C LYS A 80 9.96 -2.27 -1.26
N THR A 81 9.32 -3.31 -1.77
CA THR A 81 9.01 -3.48 -3.18
C THR A 81 7.64 -2.89 -3.49
N PHE A 82 7.47 -2.46 -4.73
CA PHE A 82 6.24 -1.88 -5.24
C PHE A 82 6.00 -2.38 -6.66
N PRO A 83 4.73 -2.51 -7.09
CA PRO A 83 3.52 -2.21 -6.30
C PRO A 83 3.22 -3.27 -5.24
N VAL A 84 2.26 -2.97 -4.37
CA VAL A 84 1.64 -3.92 -3.43
C VAL A 84 0.14 -3.95 -3.67
N VAL A 85 -0.49 -5.11 -3.49
CA VAL A 85 -1.95 -5.28 -3.60
C VAL A 85 -2.52 -5.77 -2.28
N LEU A 86 -3.63 -5.17 -1.84
CA LEU A 86 -4.47 -5.67 -0.75
C LEU A 86 -5.84 -6.08 -1.31
N GLY A 87 -6.23 -7.33 -1.13
CA GLY A 87 -7.57 -7.77 -1.49
C GLY A 87 -8.61 -7.32 -0.46
N LEU A 88 -9.71 -6.72 -0.93
CA LEU A 88 -10.83 -6.23 -0.12
C LEU A 88 -12.08 -7.12 -0.23
N GLY A 89 -12.13 -8.02 -1.22
CA GLY A 89 -13.30 -8.87 -1.44
C GLY A 89 -13.35 -9.53 -2.80
N GLY A 90 -14.29 -10.46 -2.95
CA GLY A 90 -14.50 -11.21 -4.19
C GLY A 90 -13.69 -12.49 -4.25
N LYS A 91 -13.69 -13.13 -5.42
CA LYS A 91 -13.02 -14.42 -5.61
C LYS A 91 -12.11 -14.42 -6.82
N ASN A 92 -11.00 -15.14 -6.68
CA ASN A 92 -10.15 -15.46 -7.81
C ASN A 92 -10.77 -16.56 -8.71
N ASN A 93 -10.07 -16.91 -9.79
CA ASN A 93 -10.49 -17.90 -10.79
C ASN A 93 -10.71 -19.32 -10.23
N ASP A 94 -10.09 -19.63 -9.09
CA ASP A 94 -10.25 -20.93 -8.40
C ASP A 94 -11.42 -20.90 -7.38
N GLY A 95 -12.10 -19.76 -7.24
CA GLY A 95 -13.17 -19.54 -6.26
C GLY A 95 -12.66 -19.28 -4.84
N ALA A 96 -11.36 -19.00 -4.66
CA ALA A 96 -10.80 -18.62 -3.38
C ALA A 96 -11.09 -17.15 -3.09
N ASP A 97 -11.50 -16.87 -1.84
CA ASP A 97 -11.68 -15.51 -1.32
C ASP A 97 -10.33 -14.80 -1.23
N ILE A 98 -10.28 -13.55 -1.70
CA ILE A 98 -9.06 -12.72 -1.71
C ILE A 98 -9.03 -11.66 -0.59
N THR A 99 -10.07 -11.60 0.25
CA THR A 99 -10.18 -10.62 1.34
C THR A 99 -9.00 -10.72 2.31
N ASP A 100 -8.45 -9.57 2.70
CA ASP A 100 -7.30 -9.41 3.61
C ASP A 100 -5.99 -10.05 3.13
N MET A 101 -5.94 -10.51 1.87
CA MET A 101 -4.71 -11.05 1.29
C MET A 101 -3.80 -9.93 0.78
N VAL A 102 -2.54 -9.95 1.20
CA VAL A 102 -1.51 -8.99 0.78
C VAL A 102 -0.54 -9.67 -0.20
N TYR A 103 -0.27 -9.00 -1.32
CA TYR A 103 0.68 -9.43 -2.36
C TYR A 103 1.74 -8.34 -2.50
N ASP A 104 2.95 -8.59 -1.99
CA ASP A 104 3.94 -7.51 -1.79
C ASP A 104 5.30 -7.76 -2.48
N SER A 105 5.37 -8.80 -3.29
CA SER A 105 6.48 -9.12 -4.18
C SER A 105 6.07 -9.15 -5.65
N PHE A 106 7.04 -9.06 -6.57
CA PHE A 106 6.75 -9.07 -8.01
C PHE A 106 6.00 -10.32 -8.47
N ASP A 107 6.40 -11.49 -7.97
CA ASP A 107 5.79 -12.77 -8.37
C ASP A 107 4.38 -12.92 -7.79
N GLU A 108 4.13 -12.42 -6.58
CA GLU A 108 2.81 -12.44 -5.95
C GLU A 108 1.84 -11.47 -6.62
N VAL A 109 2.27 -10.25 -6.94
CA VAL A 109 1.42 -9.30 -7.70
C VAL A 109 1.08 -9.89 -9.07
N GLU A 110 2.04 -10.52 -9.75
CA GLU A 110 1.77 -11.20 -11.01
C GLU A 110 0.73 -12.33 -10.84
N GLN A 111 0.90 -13.18 -9.82
CA GLN A 111 -0.07 -14.24 -9.50
C GLN A 111 -1.45 -13.68 -9.19
N PHE A 112 -1.54 -12.59 -8.42
CA PHE A 112 -2.79 -11.93 -8.11
C PHE A 112 -3.55 -11.56 -9.39
N PHE A 113 -2.91 -10.80 -10.28
CA PHE A 113 -3.54 -10.35 -11.53
C PHE A 113 -3.87 -11.50 -12.48
N GLU A 114 -3.06 -12.57 -12.54
CA GLU A 114 -3.43 -13.77 -13.29
C GLU A 114 -4.64 -14.49 -12.70
N SER A 115 -4.77 -14.47 -11.36
CA SER A 115 -5.84 -15.14 -10.63
C SER A 115 -7.17 -14.40 -10.67
N VAL A 116 -7.19 -13.08 -10.82
CA VAL A 116 -8.45 -12.30 -10.88
C VAL A 116 -8.92 -11.98 -12.30
N ASN A 117 -8.03 -12.10 -13.29
CA ASN A 117 -8.37 -11.91 -14.70
C ASN A 117 -9.17 -13.11 -15.23
N LYS A 118 -10.45 -12.85 -15.53
CA LYS A 118 -11.46 -13.82 -15.98
C LYS A 118 -11.70 -13.72 -17.48
N THR A 119 -11.81 -12.51 -18.00
CA THR A 119 -12.29 -12.25 -19.38
C THR A 119 -11.17 -11.85 -20.35
N CYS A 120 -10.00 -11.47 -19.84
CA CYS A 120 -8.93 -10.86 -20.63
C CYS A 120 -7.62 -11.66 -20.70
N PRO A 121 -7.58 -12.87 -21.30
CA PRO A 121 -6.37 -13.69 -21.38
C PRO A 121 -5.15 -12.93 -21.89
N LYS A 122 -5.29 -12.04 -22.88
CA LYS A 122 -4.18 -11.23 -23.45
C LYS A 122 -3.40 -10.40 -22.41
N LEU A 123 -4.00 -10.12 -21.24
CA LEU A 123 -3.37 -9.41 -20.12
C LEU A 123 -2.65 -10.34 -19.14
N LYS A 124 -2.69 -11.67 -19.31
CA LYS A 124 -1.88 -12.61 -18.53
C LYS A 124 -0.52 -12.80 -19.17
N ARG A 125 0.55 -12.68 -18.39
CA ARG A 125 1.94 -12.84 -18.86
C ARG A 125 2.15 -14.20 -19.51
N THR A 126 1.55 -15.24 -18.93
CA THR A 126 1.67 -16.63 -19.38
C THR A 126 1.09 -16.92 -20.76
N GLN A 127 0.27 -16.03 -21.33
CA GLN A 127 -0.27 -16.25 -22.67
C GLN A 127 0.79 -16.15 -23.77
N GLN A 128 0.66 -17.04 -24.75
CA GLN A 128 1.62 -17.16 -25.86
C GLN A 128 1.76 -15.87 -26.68
N VAL A 129 0.70 -15.07 -26.78
CA VAL A 129 0.74 -13.76 -27.47
C VAL A 129 1.80 -12.84 -26.87
N ASN A 130 2.07 -12.94 -25.57
CA ASN A 130 3.03 -12.08 -24.87
C ASN A 130 4.48 -12.59 -24.93
N ALA A 131 4.69 -13.88 -25.22
CA ALA A 131 6.00 -14.53 -25.08
C ALA A 131 7.07 -13.95 -26.04
N LEU A 132 6.72 -13.76 -27.31
CA LEU A 132 7.64 -13.20 -28.30
C LEU A 132 7.89 -11.70 -28.07
N PRO A 133 6.87 -10.82 -27.93
CA PRO A 133 7.09 -9.41 -27.65
C PRO A 133 7.96 -9.16 -26.42
N LEU A 134 7.69 -9.84 -25.29
CA LEU A 134 8.48 -9.68 -24.07
C LEU A 134 9.97 -10.02 -24.28
N LYS A 135 10.28 -10.97 -25.17
CA LYS A 135 11.65 -11.33 -25.53
C LYS A 135 12.32 -10.26 -26.38
N VAL A 136 11.58 -9.59 -27.27
CA VAL A 136 12.11 -8.54 -28.16
C VAL A 136 12.71 -7.39 -27.36
N PHE A 137 12.05 -6.95 -26.28
CA PHE A 137 12.48 -5.81 -25.48
C PHE A 137 13.07 -6.19 -24.10
N ALA A 138 13.43 -7.44 -23.88
CA ALA A 138 13.90 -7.93 -22.57
C ALA A 138 15.10 -7.14 -22.01
N ASP A 139 16.02 -6.70 -22.89
CA ASP A 139 17.23 -5.98 -22.52
C ASP A 139 17.07 -4.44 -22.51
N LEU A 140 15.99 -3.91 -23.11
CA LEU A 140 15.78 -2.48 -23.37
C LEU A 140 16.03 -1.61 -22.13
N TYR A 141 15.37 -1.95 -21.02
CA TYR A 141 15.43 -1.13 -19.81
C TYR A 141 16.77 -1.25 -19.07
N LYS A 142 17.44 -2.40 -19.18
CA LYS A 142 18.79 -2.60 -18.65
C LYS A 142 19.78 -1.74 -19.42
N ASP A 143 19.73 -1.79 -20.74
CA ASP A 143 20.64 -1.07 -21.62
C ASP A 143 20.38 0.45 -21.59
N PHE A 144 19.12 0.88 -21.41
CA PHE A 144 18.77 2.27 -21.09
C PHE A 144 19.41 2.76 -19.78
N LYS A 145 19.32 1.99 -18.69
CA LYS A 145 19.96 2.37 -17.42
C LYS A 145 21.48 2.46 -17.56
N LEU A 146 22.11 1.54 -18.30
CA LEU A 146 23.55 1.59 -18.57
C LEU A 146 23.93 2.82 -19.42
N PHE A 147 23.10 3.16 -20.41
CA PHE A 147 23.25 4.38 -21.21
C PHE A 147 23.21 5.63 -20.32
N LEU A 148 22.22 5.74 -19.44
CA LEU A 148 22.15 6.85 -18.48
C LEU A 148 23.32 6.86 -17.50
N GLN A 149 23.79 5.72 -17.02
CA GLN A 149 24.89 5.68 -16.05
C GLN A 149 26.23 6.14 -16.62
N ASN A 150 26.43 5.99 -17.93
CA ASN A 150 27.69 6.33 -18.60
C ASN A 150 27.54 7.61 -19.42
N GLU A 151 28.08 8.73 -18.91
CA GLU A 151 28.08 10.04 -19.59
C GLU A 151 28.76 10.02 -20.97
N TYR A 152 29.63 9.04 -21.23
CA TYR A 152 30.33 8.86 -22.51
C TYR A 152 29.76 7.75 -23.37
N SER A 153 28.58 7.21 -23.04
CA SER A 153 27.95 6.19 -23.87
C SER A 153 27.58 6.76 -25.23
N ASP A 154 27.86 6.00 -26.29
CA ASP A 154 27.42 6.29 -27.67
C ASP A 154 25.96 5.89 -27.93
N GLY A 155 25.26 5.33 -26.93
CA GLY A 155 23.87 4.89 -27.06
C GLY A 155 23.65 3.68 -27.97
N LYS A 156 24.71 3.06 -28.51
CA LYS A 156 24.59 2.04 -29.55
C LYS A 156 23.73 0.85 -29.17
N LYS A 157 23.86 0.35 -27.93
CA LYS A 157 23.04 -0.77 -27.44
C LYS A 157 21.57 -0.41 -27.31
N LEU A 158 21.28 0.76 -26.76
CA LEU A 158 19.91 1.26 -26.65
C LEU A 158 19.28 1.43 -28.04
N LEU A 159 20.03 1.99 -29.00
CA LEU A 159 19.59 2.09 -30.39
C LEU A 159 19.31 0.72 -31.01
N GLN A 160 20.19 -0.27 -30.81
CA GLN A 160 19.96 -1.64 -31.30
C GLN A 160 18.71 -2.28 -30.70
N ASP A 161 18.39 -2.02 -29.44
CA ASP A 161 17.16 -2.53 -28.83
C ASP A 161 15.92 -1.81 -29.39
N LEU A 162 15.99 -0.51 -29.63
CA LEU A 162 14.92 0.24 -30.29
C LEU A 162 14.73 -0.19 -31.75
N GLU A 163 15.81 -0.45 -32.50
CA GLU A 163 15.75 -1.01 -33.86
C GLU A 163 14.99 -2.35 -33.87
N LYS A 164 15.33 -3.29 -32.97
CA LYS A 164 14.62 -4.57 -32.86
C LYS A 164 13.11 -4.39 -32.59
N ILE A 165 12.76 -3.44 -31.74
CA ILE A 165 11.35 -3.16 -31.41
C ILE A 165 10.64 -2.55 -32.61
N ASN A 166 11.28 -1.60 -33.29
CA ASN A 166 10.75 -0.97 -34.49
C ASN A 166 10.49 -2.00 -35.59
N ASP A 167 11.47 -2.86 -35.88
CA ASP A 167 11.35 -3.90 -36.89
C ASP A 167 10.25 -4.91 -36.52
N PHE A 168 10.14 -5.25 -35.23
CA PHE A 168 9.05 -6.11 -34.75
C PHE A 168 7.67 -5.47 -34.95
N LEU A 169 7.51 -4.18 -34.65
CA LEU A 169 6.26 -3.43 -34.84
C LEU A 169 5.91 -3.23 -36.32
N GLU A 170 6.91 -3.12 -37.19
CA GLU A 170 6.74 -3.14 -38.64
C GLU A 170 6.11 -4.46 -39.09
N GLU A 171 6.69 -5.58 -38.67
CA GLU A 171 6.23 -6.93 -39.05
C GLU A 171 4.80 -7.24 -38.58
N GLN A 172 4.35 -6.67 -37.45
CA GLN A 172 3.00 -6.94 -36.95
C GLN A 172 1.91 -6.26 -37.80
N GLU A 173 2.19 -5.09 -38.39
CA GLU A 173 1.18 -4.26 -39.08
C GLU A 173 -0.07 -3.95 -38.22
N GLN A 174 0.09 -3.86 -36.89
CA GLN A 174 -0.98 -3.59 -35.93
C GLN A 174 -0.73 -2.30 -35.11
N PRO A 175 -1.78 -1.73 -34.47
CA PRO A 175 -1.63 -0.60 -33.56
C PRO A 175 -0.72 -0.88 -32.36
N PHE A 176 -0.81 -2.09 -31.79
CA PHE A 176 -0.04 -2.54 -30.63
C PHE A 176 0.79 -3.80 -30.93
N LEU A 177 1.53 -4.33 -29.94
CA LEU A 177 2.53 -5.38 -30.13
C LEU A 177 2.00 -6.70 -30.70
N THR A 178 0.69 -6.97 -30.57
CA THR A 178 0.10 -8.25 -30.99
C THR A 178 -1.27 -8.12 -31.64
N GLY A 179 -1.78 -6.88 -31.82
CA GLY A 179 -3.16 -6.68 -32.24
C GLY A 179 -3.67 -5.26 -32.06
N PRO A 180 -5.01 -5.07 -32.18
CA PRO A 180 -5.66 -3.77 -32.10
C PRO A 180 -5.88 -3.25 -30.68
N SER A 181 -5.61 -4.06 -29.65
CA SER A 181 -5.83 -3.69 -28.24
C SER A 181 -4.58 -3.98 -27.40
N LEU A 182 -4.42 -3.25 -26.30
CA LEU A 182 -3.34 -3.47 -25.33
C LEU A 182 -3.31 -4.89 -24.78
N THR A 183 -2.10 -5.39 -24.55
CA THR A 183 -1.77 -6.67 -23.92
C THR A 183 -0.85 -6.47 -22.72
N TYR A 184 -0.56 -7.55 -22.00
CA TYR A 184 0.44 -7.52 -20.93
C TYR A 184 1.79 -6.95 -21.40
N ALA A 185 2.24 -7.36 -22.59
CA ALA A 185 3.50 -6.89 -23.14
C ALA A 185 3.48 -5.38 -23.41
N ASP A 186 2.34 -4.85 -23.86
CA ASP A 186 2.20 -3.40 -24.11
C ASP A 186 2.25 -2.60 -22.81
N CYS A 187 1.54 -3.05 -21.78
CA CYS A 187 1.56 -2.45 -20.44
C CYS A 187 2.98 -2.46 -19.85
N SER A 188 3.84 -3.39 -20.27
CA SER A 188 5.24 -3.45 -19.85
C SER A 188 6.19 -2.59 -20.70
N LEU A 189 5.89 -2.37 -21.98
CA LEU A 189 6.77 -1.66 -22.92
C LEU A 189 6.52 -0.15 -22.92
N LEU A 190 5.26 0.28 -22.98
CA LEU A 190 4.89 1.70 -23.08
C LEU A 190 5.50 2.56 -21.96
N PRO A 191 5.41 2.19 -20.66
CA PRO A 191 6.10 2.92 -19.58
C PRO A 191 7.61 3.05 -19.82
N LYS A 192 8.28 2.00 -20.31
CA LYS A 192 9.73 2.01 -20.54
C LYS A 192 10.10 2.96 -21.67
N LEU A 193 9.33 2.98 -22.76
CA LEU A 193 9.57 3.89 -23.88
C LEU A 193 9.37 5.35 -23.45
N GLN A 194 8.34 5.65 -22.67
CA GLN A 194 8.14 7.01 -22.12
C GLN A 194 9.33 7.44 -21.27
N HIS A 195 9.80 6.56 -20.38
CA HIS A 195 10.98 6.80 -19.58
C HIS A 195 12.24 7.06 -20.41
N ILE A 196 12.44 6.30 -21.50
CA ILE A 196 13.55 6.50 -22.44
C ILE A 196 13.47 7.88 -23.09
N ARG A 197 12.28 8.30 -23.54
CA ARG A 197 12.08 9.62 -24.16
C ARG A 197 12.46 10.74 -23.21
N ILE A 198 11.86 10.76 -22.02
CA ILE A 198 12.00 11.91 -21.12
C ILE A 198 13.39 11.97 -20.50
N ALA A 199 13.83 10.88 -19.86
CA ALA A 199 15.14 10.88 -19.19
C ALA A 199 16.31 10.81 -20.18
N GLY A 200 16.15 10.13 -21.32
CA GLY A 200 17.17 10.13 -22.39
C GLY A 200 17.40 11.53 -22.94
N LYS A 201 16.32 12.27 -23.23
CA LYS A 201 16.41 13.65 -23.68
C LYS A 201 17.03 14.56 -22.63
N HIS A 202 16.54 14.49 -21.39
CA HIS A 202 17.00 15.36 -20.32
C HIS A 202 18.49 15.18 -19.99
N TYR A 203 18.95 13.93 -19.80
CA TYR A 203 20.29 13.68 -19.30
C TYR A 203 21.35 13.51 -20.38
N ARG A 204 20.97 13.11 -21.58
CA ARG A 204 21.92 12.74 -22.65
C ARG A 204 21.61 13.39 -23.99
N ASN A 205 20.61 14.29 -24.06
CA ASN A 205 20.11 14.86 -25.30
C ASN A 205 19.83 13.77 -26.37
N PHE A 206 19.34 12.62 -25.92
CA PHE A 206 18.99 11.50 -26.77
C PHE A 206 17.50 11.56 -27.10
N ASP A 207 17.18 11.43 -28.38
CA ASP A 207 15.83 11.24 -28.88
C ASP A 207 15.76 9.90 -29.62
N ILE A 208 14.59 9.25 -29.59
CA ILE A 208 14.32 8.12 -30.48
C ILE A 208 14.41 8.64 -31.93
N PRO A 209 15.20 8.02 -32.82
CA PRO A 209 15.32 8.47 -34.20
C PRO A 209 13.96 8.60 -34.89
N ARG A 210 13.77 9.66 -35.68
CA ARG A 210 12.49 9.92 -36.38
C ARG A 210 12.17 8.84 -37.41
N GLU A 211 13.20 8.18 -37.91
CA GLU A 211 13.12 7.08 -38.87
C GLU A 211 12.52 5.81 -38.26
N MET A 212 12.43 5.69 -36.92
CA MET A 212 11.76 4.58 -36.23
C MET A 212 10.24 4.80 -36.20
N GLN A 213 9.64 4.89 -37.38
CA GLN A 213 8.24 5.29 -37.59
C GLN A 213 7.25 4.39 -36.85
N PHE A 214 7.56 3.10 -36.71
CA PHE A 214 6.66 2.14 -36.07
C PHE A 214 6.65 2.27 -34.55
N ILE A 215 7.78 2.66 -33.94
CA ILE A 215 7.80 3.07 -32.52
C ILE A 215 7.00 4.36 -32.33
N TRP A 216 7.15 5.34 -33.22
CA TRP A 216 6.38 6.58 -33.11
C TRP A 216 4.88 6.34 -33.27
N ARG A 217 4.46 5.49 -34.22
CA ARG A 217 3.07 5.03 -34.36
C ARG A 217 2.57 4.35 -33.09
N TYR A 218 3.39 3.48 -32.52
CA TYR A 218 3.06 2.74 -31.31
C TYR A 218 2.87 3.66 -30.09
N LEU A 219 3.75 4.66 -29.94
CA LEU A 219 3.63 5.67 -28.89
C LEU A 219 2.39 6.55 -29.10
N ASP A 220 2.11 6.97 -30.34
CA ASP A 220 0.90 7.73 -30.68
C ASP A 220 -0.37 6.96 -30.29
N ASN A 221 -0.48 5.68 -30.68
CA ASN A 221 -1.57 4.82 -30.24
C ASN A 221 -1.63 4.67 -28.71
N GLY A 222 -0.47 4.62 -28.05
CA GLY A 222 -0.37 4.61 -26.60
C GLY A 222 -0.96 5.88 -25.98
N TYR A 223 -0.56 7.07 -26.45
CA TYR A 223 -1.06 8.35 -25.93
C TYR A 223 -2.57 8.52 -26.12
N ASN A 224 -3.12 7.89 -27.15
CA ASN A 224 -4.56 7.82 -27.41
C ASN A 224 -5.31 6.72 -26.60
N SER A 225 -4.60 5.93 -25.80
CA SER A 225 -5.20 4.93 -24.92
C SER A 225 -5.34 5.46 -23.49
N GLU A 226 -6.56 5.41 -22.93
CA GLU A 226 -6.83 5.92 -21.58
C GLU A 226 -6.02 5.21 -20.50
N ALA A 227 -5.94 3.88 -20.55
CA ALA A 227 -5.12 3.10 -19.63
C ALA A 227 -3.66 3.59 -19.56
N PHE A 228 -3.06 4.01 -20.68
CA PHE A 228 -1.70 4.52 -20.68
C PHE A 228 -1.65 5.99 -20.28
N SER A 229 -2.46 6.85 -20.91
CA SER A 229 -2.40 8.30 -20.70
C SER A 229 -2.72 8.69 -19.24
N PHE A 230 -3.74 8.07 -18.65
CA PHE A 230 -4.15 8.30 -17.25
C PHE A 230 -3.10 7.86 -16.23
N THR A 231 -2.34 6.80 -16.53
CA THR A 231 -1.38 6.22 -15.58
C THR A 231 0.03 6.80 -15.71
N MET A 232 0.26 7.71 -16.67
CA MET A 232 1.59 8.31 -16.85
C MET A 232 1.98 9.22 -15.69
N PRO A 233 3.24 9.14 -15.21
CA PRO A 233 3.78 10.14 -14.31
C PRO A 233 4.11 11.43 -15.07
N THR A 234 4.39 12.49 -14.32
CA THR A 234 4.89 13.75 -14.90
C THR A 234 6.31 13.59 -15.44
N ASP A 235 6.67 14.39 -16.44
CA ASP A 235 8.02 14.42 -17.00
C ASP A 235 9.06 14.71 -15.91
N GLN A 236 8.72 15.59 -14.96
CA GLN A 236 9.58 16.00 -13.86
C GLN A 236 9.82 14.85 -12.88
N ASP A 237 8.82 14.01 -12.61
CA ASP A 237 8.99 12.80 -11.79
C ASP A 237 9.90 11.78 -12.47
N ILE A 238 9.72 11.56 -13.78
CA ILE A 238 10.61 10.69 -14.55
C ILE A 238 12.05 11.19 -14.46
N VAL A 239 12.29 12.48 -14.68
CA VAL A 239 13.62 13.09 -14.54
C VAL A 239 14.18 12.83 -13.14
N GLN A 240 13.43 13.19 -12.09
CA GLN A 240 13.85 13.08 -10.70
C GLN A 240 14.22 11.64 -10.31
N GLN A 241 13.52 10.63 -10.84
CA GLN A 241 13.82 9.22 -10.61
C GLN A 241 15.20 8.78 -11.11
N TYR A 242 15.70 9.36 -12.21
CA TYR A 242 16.99 8.98 -12.79
C TYR A 242 18.16 9.88 -12.40
N GLU A 243 17.92 10.97 -11.67
CA GLU A 243 18.96 11.94 -11.30
C GLU A 243 20.21 11.29 -10.70
N GLN A 244 20.02 10.43 -9.69
CA GLN A 244 21.12 9.72 -9.01
C GLN A 244 21.86 8.76 -9.94
N ILE A 245 21.15 8.16 -10.91
CA ILE A 245 21.70 7.22 -11.88
C ILE A 245 22.54 7.97 -12.91
N ALA A 246 22.05 9.11 -13.39
CA ALA A 246 22.63 9.84 -14.52
C ALA A 246 23.75 10.81 -14.13
N VAL A 247 23.76 11.33 -12.90
CA VAL A 247 24.60 12.48 -12.50
C VAL A 247 25.63 12.15 -11.39
N LYS A 248 25.61 10.92 -10.83
CA LYS A 248 26.52 10.36 -9.81
C LYS A 248 27.53 11.36 -9.18
N GLY A 249 27.15 11.96 -8.05
CA GLY A 249 28.05 12.75 -7.21
C GLY A 249 28.29 14.20 -7.68
N LYS A 250 27.67 14.66 -8.77
CA LYS A 250 27.59 16.10 -9.08
C LYS A 250 26.32 16.66 -8.43
N SER A 251 26.43 17.69 -7.59
CA SER A 251 25.26 18.41 -7.07
C SER A 251 24.53 19.08 -8.23
N VAL A 252 23.29 18.68 -8.49
CA VAL A 252 22.39 19.43 -9.37
C VAL A 252 21.91 20.67 -8.61
N LYS A 253 22.06 21.83 -9.23
CA LYS A 253 21.59 23.11 -8.66
C LYS A 253 20.12 23.28 -9.02
N GLY A 254 19.28 23.38 -8.00
CA GLY A 254 17.84 23.64 -8.11
C GLY A 254 17.02 22.37 -7.94
N ARG A 255 16.14 22.35 -6.93
CA ARG A 255 15.12 21.30 -6.82
C ARG A 255 14.02 21.58 -7.86
N PRO A 256 13.57 20.59 -8.64
CA PRO A 256 12.47 20.77 -9.60
C PRO A 256 11.12 21.12 -8.98
N THR A 257 11.01 21.21 -7.65
CA THR A 257 9.76 21.27 -6.88
C THR A 257 8.85 22.47 -7.16
N LEU A 258 9.27 23.42 -8.00
CA LEU A 258 8.46 24.59 -8.42
C LEU A 258 8.25 24.66 -9.94
N GLN A 259 8.67 23.64 -10.70
CA GLN A 259 8.41 23.58 -12.14
C GLN A 259 6.96 23.18 -12.38
N LYS A 260 6.31 23.79 -13.38
CA LYS A 260 5.00 23.33 -13.86
C LYS A 260 5.15 21.87 -14.27
N GLN A 261 4.32 21.00 -13.70
CA GLN A 261 4.26 19.60 -14.08
C GLN A 261 3.71 19.47 -15.49
N THR A 262 4.39 18.68 -16.32
CA THR A 262 4.02 18.43 -17.72
C THR A 262 4.02 16.94 -18.00
N ILE A 263 3.22 16.52 -18.97
CA ILE A 263 3.22 15.16 -19.50
C ILE A 263 3.46 15.25 -21.00
N THR A 264 4.59 14.75 -21.47
CA THR A 264 4.92 14.77 -22.90
C THR A 264 4.22 13.63 -23.64
N CYS A 265 3.17 13.96 -24.40
CA CYS A 265 2.42 13.05 -25.26
C CYS A 265 2.61 13.32 -26.77
N THR A 266 3.55 14.19 -27.14
CA THR A 266 3.73 14.59 -28.54
C THR A 266 4.58 13.59 -29.31
N VAL A 267 4.30 13.42 -30.60
CA VAL A 267 5.13 12.65 -31.54
C VAL A 267 5.70 13.60 -32.61
N PRO A 268 6.81 13.25 -33.29
CA PRO A 268 7.35 14.11 -34.34
C PRO A 268 6.38 14.23 -35.51
N ASP A 269 6.14 15.46 -35.99
CA ASP A 269 5.30 15.71 -37.17
C ASP A 269 5.67 14.79 -38.33
N GLY A 270 4.69 14.25 -39.04
CA GLY A 270 4.93 13.42 -40.22
C GLY A 270 5.84 12.20 -39.97
N TYR A 271 5.79 11.63 -38.76
CA TYR A 271 6.49 10.37 -38.46
C TYR A 271 5.99 9.23 -39.36
N LEU A 272 4.75 9.29 -39.84
CA LEU A 272 4.24 8.44 -40.92
C LEU A 272 4.59 9.07 -42.27
N THR A 273 5.68 8.67 -42.90
CA THR A 273 5.90 9.06 -44.31
C THR A 273 5.05 8.17 -45.22
N VAL A 274 3.74 8.43 -45.27
CA VAL A 274 2.88 7.88 -46.34
C VAL A 274 3.01 8.81 -47.54
N ASN A 275 3.23 8.22 -48.72
CA ASN A 275 3.27 8.94 -49.98
C ASN A 275 1.96 9.75 -50.20
N GLY A 276 2.02 11.06 -49.97
CA GLY A 276 1.09 12.05 -50.49
C GLY A 276 -0.30 12.10 -49.84
N GLU A 277 -0.71 13.34 -49.53
CA GLU A 277 -2.09 13.77 -49.22
C GLU A 277 -2.58 13.56 -47.77
N GLN A 278 -2.36 14.56 -46.90
CA GLN A 278 -3.37 15.50 -46.35
C GLN A 278 -2.80 16.22 -45.11
N ASN A 279 -2.53 17.54 -45.22
CA ASN A 279 -1.85 18.36 -44.20
C ASN A 279 -2.77 19.50 -43.67
N GLY A 280 -3.92 19.18 -43.09
CA GLY A 280 -4.79 20.19 -42.49
C GLY A 280 -5.60 19.66 -41.31
N ASP A 281 -6.33 18.56 -41.54
CA ASP A 281 -7.27 18.03 -40.55
C ASP A 281 -6.60 17.31 -39.38
N GLN A 282 -5.37 16.78 -39.56
CA GLN A 282 -4.62 16.12 -38.49
C GLN A 282 -4.07 17.10 -37.44
N GLN A 283 -3.64 18.30 -37.82
CA GLN A 283 -3.10 19.29 -36.87
C GLN A 283 -4.20 19.87 -35.97
N GLU A 284 -5.40 20.12 -36.49
CA GLU A 284 -6.54 20.54 -35.66
C GLU A 284 -7.01 19.41 -34.72
N ALA A 285 -6.98 18.16 -35.18
CA ALA A 285 -7.31 17.00 -34.34
C ALA A 285 -6.30 16.77 -33.21
N GLU A 286 -4.99 16.86 -33.50
CA GLU A 286 -3.93 16.77 -32.49
C GLU A 286 -4.04 17.90 -31.44
N GLN A 287 -4.35 19.12 -31.89
CA GLN A 287 -4.48 20.27 -30.99
C GLN A 287 -5.72 20.17 -30.10
N GLN A 288 -6.86 19.72 -30.65
CA GLN A 288 -8.07 19.44 -29.87
C GLN A 288 -7.88 18.29 -28.88
N GLN A 289 -7.20 17.20 -29.28
CA GLN A 289 -6.88 16.12 -28.35
C GLN A 289 -5.98 16.59 -27.22
N GLN A 290 -5.00 17.44 -27.51
CA GLN A 290 -4.10 17.96 -26.48
C GLN A 290 -4.85 18.87 -25.49
N GLU A 291 -5.78 19.69 -25.96
CA GLU A 291 -6.67 20.49 -25.10
C GLU A 291 -7.62 19.60 -24.28
N GLU A 292 -8.18 18.53 -24.84
CA GLU A 292 -9.02 17.58 -24.11
C GLU A 292 -8.25 16.81 -23.03
N LEU A 293 -7.00 16.42 -23.32
CA LEU A 293 -6.10 15.79 -22.35
C LEU A 293 -5.73 16.78 -21.22
N GLU A 294 -5.42 18.03 -21.54
CA GLU A 294 -5.16 19.06 -20.53
C GLU A 294 -6.39 19.30 -19.64
N GLN A 295 -7.59 19.40 -20.22
CA GLN A 295 -8.84 19.57 -19.45
C GLN A 295 -9.15 18.34 -18.58
N ARG A 296 -8.91 17.12 -19.09
CA ARG A 296 -9.06 15.89 -18.29
C ARG A 296 -8.06 15.83 -17.14
N ASN A 297 -6.81 16.22 -17.37
CA ASN A 297 -5.80 16.28 -16.31
C ASN A 297 -6.17 17.31 -15.24
N GLU A 298 -6.73 18.47 -15.62
CA GLU A 298 -7.23 19.47 -14.66
C GLU A 298 -8.41 18.96 -13.84
N GLN A 299 -9.35 18.24 -14.46
CA GLN A 299 -10.46 17.59 -13.73
C GLN A 299 -9.95 16.49 -12.78
N GLN A 300 -8.95 15.72 -13.22
CA GLN A 300 -8.33 14.69 -12.38
C GLN A 300 -7.60 15.30 -11.18
N GLU A 301 -6.93 16.45 -11.31
CA GLU A 301 -6.34 17.14 -10.15
C GLU A 301 -7.40 17.56 -9.12
N VAL A 302 -8.63 17.83 -9.54
CA VAL A 302 -9.75 18.15 -8.64
C VAL A 302 -10.27 16.87 -7.97
N GLU A 303 -10.48 15.79 -8.73
CA GLU A 303 -10.94 14.50 -8.15
C GLU A 303 -9.89 13.91 -7.19
N GLU A 304 -8.59 13.98 -7.52
CA GLU A 304 -7.50 13.56 -6.63
C GLU A 304 -7.48 14.40 -5.33
N GLN A 305 -7.75 15.71 -5.40
CA GLN A 305 -7.89 16.58 -4.21
C GLN A 305 -9.10 16.21 -3.35
N GLU A 306 -10.24 15.88 -3.96
CA GLU A 306 -11.44 15.46 -3.23
C GLU A 306 -11.23 14.11 -2.50
N VAL A 307 -10.48 13.18 -3.11
CA VAL A 307 -10.11 11.91 -2.46
C VAL A 307 -9.11 12.16 -1.32
N GLU A 308 -8.11 13.02 -1.52
CA GLU A 308 -7.15 13.37 -0.46
C GLU A 308 -7.85 14.05 0.74
N GLU A 309 -8.83 14.92 0.48
CA GLU A 309 -9.66 15.51 1.54
C GLU A 309 -10.49 14.45 2.30
N GLN A 310 -10.99 13.43 1.61
CA GLN A 310 -11.71 12.31 2.25
C GLN A 310 -10.78 11.43 3.08
N GLU A 311 -9.58 11.12 2.59
CA GLU A 311 -8.58 10.35 3.34
C GLU A 311 -8.09 11.08 4.59
N VAL A 312 -7.91 12.41 4.51
CA VAL A 312 -7.56 13.22 5.68
C VAL A 312 -8.68 13.18 6.71
N GLN A 313 -9.95 13.26 6.27
CA GLN A 313 -11.10 13.15 7.18
C GLN A 313 -11.18 11.76 7.81
N GLU A 314 -10.94 10.68 7.07
CA GLU A 314 -10.91 9.32 7.61
C GLU A 314 -9.78 9.15 8.64
N GLN A 315 -8.59 9.71 8.38
CA GLN A 315 -7.47 9.69 9.34
C GLN A 315 -7.77 10.49 10.62
N GLU A 316 -8.43 11.65 10.51
CA GLU A 316 -8.85 12.44 11.67
C GLU A 316 -9.89 11.68 12.52
N VAL A 317 -10.78 10.89 11.88
CA VAL A 317 -11.73 10.04 12.60
C VAL A 317 -11.03 8.88 13.30
N GLU A 318 -10.09 8.19 12.63
CA GLU A 318 -9.31 7.12 13.27
C GLU A 318 -8.47 7.63 14.45
N GLU A 319 -7.90 8.84 14.36
CA GLU A 319 -7.14 9.46 15.44
C GLU A 319 -8.05 9.78 16.64
N GLN A 320 -9.27 10.30 16.39
CA GLN A 320 -10.25 10.54 17.45
C GLN A 320 -10.73 9.25 18.13
N GLU A 321 -10.99 8.19 17.36
CA GLU A 321 -11.35 6.89 17.92
C GLU A 321 -10.22 6.28 18.77
N ALA A 322 -8.96 6.48 18.36
CA ALA A 322 -7.80 6.04 19.13
C ALA A 322 -7.64 6.82 20.45
N GLU A 323 -7.84 8.15 20.43
CA GLU A 323 -7.82 8.98 21.64
C GLU A 323 -8.96 8.58 22.61
N GLU A 324 -10.15 8.26 22.09
CA GLU A 324 -11.28 7.81 22.90
C GLU A 324 -10.99 6.45 23.56
N GLN A 325 -10.40 5.51 22.83
CA GLN A 325 -9.97 4.21 23.37
C GLN A 325 -8.89 4.37 24.46
N GLU A 326 -7.92 5.26 24.25
CA GLU A 326 -6.87 5.51 25.25
C GLU A 326 -7.46 6.16 26.52
N ALA A 327 -8.45 7.04 26.37
CA ALA A 327 -9.18 7.63 27.50
C ALA A 327 -9.98 6.58 28.28
N GLU A 328 -10.67 5.66 27.60
CA GLU A 328 -11.38 4.55 28.23
C GLU A 328 -10.42 3.61 28.99
N GLU A 329 -9.26 3.30 28.41
CA GLU A 329 -8.25 2.45 29.05
C GLU A 329 -7.64 3.12 30.31
N GLN A 330 -7.40 4.43 30.26
CA GLN A 330 -6.96 5.20 31.42
C GLN A 330 -8.02 5.23 32.53
N GLN A 331 -9.30 5.34 32.18
CA GLN A 331 -10.40 5.30 33.14
C GLN A 331 -10.53 3.92 33.81
N GLN A 332 -10.44 2.84 33.02
CA GLN A 332 -10.47 1.47 33.56
C GLN A 332 -9.29 1.20 34.50
N ASN A 333 -8.09 1.66 34.14
CA ASN A 333 -6.91 1.54 35.00
C ASN A 333 -7.06 2.33 36.32
N GLY A 334 -7.67 3.52 36.26
CA GLY A 334 -7.99 4.31 37.47
C GLY A 334 -8.96 3.59 38.40
N GLU A 335 -10.05 3.03 37.85
CA GLU A 335 -11.03 2.26 38.64
C GLU A 335 -10.41 0.99 39.26
N GLN A 336 -9.46 0.37 38.58
CA GLN A 336 -8.74 -0.80 39.10
C GLN A 336 -7.80 -0.41 40.25
N GLN A 337 -7.08 0.71 40.14
CA GLN A 337 -6.25 1.23 41.23
C GLN A 337 -7.06 1.62 42.47
N ASP A 338 -8.24 2.21 42.30
CA ASP A 338 -9.13 2.55 43.42
C ASP A 338 -9.65 1.29 44.13
N LYS A 339 -9.96 0.22 43.38
CA LYS A 339 -10.35 -1.08 43.95
C LYS A 339 -9.20 -1.71 44.75
N GLU A 340 -7.99 -1.70 44.22
CA GLU A 340 -6.81 -2.24 44.92
C GLU A 340 -6.53 -1.47 46.22
N GLN A 341 -6.67 -0.14 46.22
CA GLN A 341 -6.54 0.67 47.45
C GLN A 341 -7.64 0.36 48.47
N GLN A 342 -8.87 0.14 48.01
CA GLN A 342 -9.98 -0.21 48.90
C GLN A 342 -9.82 -1.60 49.52
N GLU A 343 -9.32 -2.58 48.75
CA GLU A 343 -8.98 -3.92 49.27
C GLU A 343 -7.85 -3.86 50.30
N GLN A 344 -6.81 -3.06 50.08
CA GLN A 344 -5.75 -2.86 51.06
C GLN A 344 -6.27 -2.23 52.37
N GLN A 345 -7.11 -1.19 52.28
CA GLN A 345 -7.70 -0.57 53.47
C GLN A 345 -8.61 -1.53 54.25
N ASN A 346 -9.36 -2.39 53.57
CA ASN A 346 -10.19 -3.40 54.22
C ASN A 346 -9.32 -4.47 54.91
N GLY A 347 -8.22 -4.90 54.27
CA GLY A 347 -7.27 -5.83 54.88
C GLY A 347 -6.60 -5.28 56.14
N GLU A 348 -6.20 -4.00 56.13
CA GLU A 348 -5.65 -3.32 57.32
C GLU A 348 -6.68 -3.22 58.46
N GLN A 349 -7.96 -3.04 58.14
CA GLN A 349 -9.04 -3.01 59.15
C GLN A 349 -9.31 -4.39 59.73
N GLU A 350 -9.30 -5.45 58.92
CA GLU A 350 -9.44 -6.83 59.40
C GLU A 350 -8.27 -7.21 60.32
N GLU A 351 -7.03 -6.86 59.96
CA GLU A 351 -5.84 -7.14 60.77
C GLU A 351 -5.89 -6.40 62.12
N GLN A 352 -6.35 -5.15 62.14
CA GLN A 352 -6.59 -4.40 63.39
C GLN A 352 -7.68 -5.04 64.26
N HIS A 353 -8.73 -5.58 63.64
CA HIS A 353 -9.80 -6.24 64.37
C HIS A 353 -9.32 -7.55 65.01
N GLU A 354 -8.54 -8.35 64.28
CA GLU A 354 -7.97 -9.61 64.77
C GLU A 354 -6.95 -9.37 65.90
N GLN A 355 -6.16 -8.29 65.83
CA GLN A 355 -5.29 -7.86 66.93
C GLN A 355 -6.08 -7.48 68.18
N GLN A 356 -7.19 -6.75 68.03
CA GLN A 356 -8.04 -6.40 69.17
C GLN A 356 -8.70 -7.62 69.81
N GLU A 357 -9.19 -8.58 69.01
CA GLU A 357 -9.73 -9.84 69.55
C GLU A 357 -8.67 -10.64 70.31
N THR A 358 -7.44 -10.66 69.80
CA THR A 358 -6.31 -11.35 70.45
C THR A 358 -5.97 -10.71 71.80
N GLU A 359 -5.85 -9.38 71.87
CA GLU A 359 -5.62 -8.65 73.13
C GLU A 359 -6.75 -8.89 74.14
N GLN A 360 -7.99 -8.99 73.66
CA GLN A 360 -9.15 -9.24 74.52
C GLN A 360 -9.11 -10.66 75.11
N GLN A 361 -8.75 -11.66 74.31
CA GLN A 361 -8.56 -13.04 74.78
C GLN A 361 -7.40 -13.15 75.79
N GLU A 362 -6.27 -12.47 75.54
CA GLU A 362 -5.16 -12.44 76.49
C GLU A 362 -5.56 -11.80 77.83
N THR A 363 -6.40 -10.76 77.79
CA THR A 363 -6.93 -10.10 78.99
C THR A 363 -7.83 -11.03 79.79
N GLU A 364 -8.78 -11.71 79.12
CA GLU A 364 -9.66 -12.70 79.77
C GLU A 364 -8.87 -13.86 80.38
N GLN A 365 -7.79 -14.28 79.73
CA GLN A 365 -6.91 -15.33 80.23
C GLN A 365 -6.16 -14.88 81.48
N GLN A 366 -5.65 -13.65 81.51
CA GLN A 366 -5.01 -13.06 82.70
C GLN A 366 -5.98 -12.93 83.88
N GLU A 367 -7.22 -12.49 83.63
CA GLU A 367 -8.26 -12.41 84.67
C GLU A 367 -8.60 -13.80 85.24
N THR A 368 -8.64 -14.82 84.39
CA THR A 368 -8.88 -16.21 84.80
C THR A 368 -7.73 -16.74 85.67
N GLU A 369 -6.48 -16.53 85.26
CA GLU A 369 -5.29 -16.92 86.04
C GLU A 369 -5.23 -16.20 87.39
N GLN A 370 -5.62 -14.92 87.42
CA GLN A 370 -5.69 -14.15 88.67
C GLN A 370 -6.77 -14.73 89.61
N HIS A 371 -7.94 -15.07 89.09
CA HIS A 371 -9.01 -15.68 89.88
C HIS A 371 -8.62 -17.08 90.41
N GLU A 372 -7.93 -17.90 89.61
CA GLU A 372 -7.40 -19.19 90.08
C GLU A 372 -6.35 -19.01 91.18
N THR A 373 -5.49 -17.99 91.06
CA THR A 373 -4.49 -17.66 92.09
C THR A 373 -5.16 -17.25 93.40
N GLU A 374 -6.17 -16.38 93.34
CA GLU A 374 -6.95 -15.96 94.52
C GLU A 374 -7.67 -17.15 95.19
N GLN A 375 -8.18 -18.11 94.41
CA GLN A 375 -8.76 -19.35 94.94
C GLN A 375 -7.72 -20.21 95.66
N GLN A 376 -6.52 -20.37 95.08
CA GLN A 376 -5.45 -21.14 95.71
C GLN A 376 -4.95 -20.48 97.01
N GLU A 377 -4.89 -19.15 97.05
CA GLU A 377 -4.55 -18.43 98.28
C GLU A 377 -5.61 -18.62 99.36
N ALA A 378 -6.90 -18.59 99.00
CA ALA A 378 -8.00 -18.86 99.93
C ALA A 378 -7.95 -20.29 100.48
N GLU A 379 -7.70 -21.29 99.64
CA GLU A 379 -7.54 -22.69 100.08
C GLU A 379 -6.34 -22.87 101.03
N GLN A 380 -5.22 -22.20 100.75
CA GLN A 380 -4.06 -22.23 101.65
C GLN A 380 -4.35 -21.55 102.99
N GLN A 381 -5.17 -20.51 102.98
CA GLN A 381 -5.58 -19.79 104.18
C GLN A 381 -6.50 -20.66 105.05
N ASP A 382 -7.47 -21.35 104.44
CA ASP A 382 -8.32 -22.35 105.10
C ASP A 382 -7.48 -23.52 105.67
N GLU A 383 -6.46 -23.99 104.95
CA GLU A 383 -5.56 -25.05 105.42
C GLU A 383 -4.66 -24.59 106.60
N GLN A 384 -4.25 -23.32 106.60
CA GLN A 384 -3.54 -22.71 107.75
C GLN A 384 -4.46 -22.55 108.97
N GLU A 385 -5.72 -22.13 108.78
CA GLU A 385 -6.70 -22.05 109.87
C GLU A 385 -7.03 -23.44 110.43
N ALA A 386 -7.12 -24.47 109.58
CA ALA A 386 -7.29 -25.87 110.00
C ALA A 386 -6.09 -26.37 110.83
N LYS A 387 -4.85 -26.05 110.44
CA LYS A 387 -3.64 -26.40 111.21
C LYS A 387 -3.54 -25.65 112.55
N GLN A 388 -4.02 -24.40 112.61
CA GLN A 388 -4.11 -23.66 113.88
C GLN A 388 -5.23 -24.18 114.80
N GLN A 389 -6.28 -24.81 114.25
CA GLN A 389 -7.29 -25.52 115.03
C GLN A 389 -6.80 -26.89 115.53
N GLU A 390 -5.92 -27.58 114.79
CA GLU A 390 -5.28 -28.82 115.28
C GLU A 390 -4.22 -28.58 116.37
N ASP A 391 -3.46 -27.48 116.32
CA ASP A 391 -2.52 -27.09 117.40
C ASP A 391 -3.22 -26.44 118.61
N GLY A 392 -4.51 -26.09 118.48
CA GLY A 392 -5.36 -25.55 119.55
C GLY A 392 -6.10 -26.61 120.37
N VAL A 393 -6.05 -27.88 119.96
CA VAL A 393 -6.60 -29.02 120.73
C VAL A 393 -5.54 -29.56 121.68
N GLU A 394 -5.49 -28.89 122.83
CA GLU A 394 -5.32 -29.50 124.15
C GLU A 394 -4.00 -30.28 124.38
N THR A 395 -2.89 -29.66 124.77
CA THR A 395 -2.66 -28.83 125.98
C THR A 395 -3.89 -28.42 126.78
N LYS A 396 -4.47 -29.38 127.51
CA LYS A 396 -5.19 -29.14 128.77
C LYS A 396 -5.14 -30.37 129.66
#